data_AF-A0AAW1IT13-F1
#
_entry.id   AF-A0AAW1IT13-F1
#
_cell.length_a   1.000
_cell.length_b   1.000
_cell.length_c   1.000
_cell.angle_alpha   90.00
_cell.angle_beta   90.00
_cell.angle_gamma   90.00
#
_symmetry.space_group_name_H-M   'P 1'
#
loop_
_entity.id
_entity.type
_entity.pdbx_description
1 polymer ?
#
loop_
_entity_poly.entity_id
_entity_poly.type
_entity_poly.pdbx_seq_one_letter_code
_entity_poly.pdbx_strand_id
1 'polypeptide(L)'
;MFADDVCIYTRSISARIVERRLQGSLDRLNNWDKTWRIRVHAEKSAAVPFSRTGKRKRKHGEPGRLTILGDEIPWCSRILEIFLDSRLTFGPHVQFVTNRARRMLGALFAMLNRKSNLDPTCKIRIYTAVIRPTMLYASAVWATAAECHLKRLQVFQNRVLRMAINAPWYAWNTTIRRDTNMETIKEFNEPPPRPLRESKTTLIR
;
A
#
# COMPACT_ATOMS: atom_id res chain seq x y z
N MET A 1 -4.91 -12.35 9.22
CA MET A 1 -3.87 -13.36 8.91
C MET A 1 -4.01 -13.62 7.41
N PHE A 2 -2.99 -13.27 6.62
CA PHE A 2 -2.89 -13.83 5.26
C PHE A 2 -2.39 -15.26 5.43
N ALA A 3 -2.93 -16.20 4.65
CA ALA A 3 -3.00 -17.62 5.04
C ALA A 3 -1.67 -18.25 5.46
N ASP A 4 -0.54 -17.81 4.89
CA ASP A 4 0.79 -18.35 5.17
C ASP A 4 1.78 -17.32 5.75
N ASP A 5 1.37 -16.05 5.90
CA ASP A 5 2.26 -14.96 6.33
C ASP A 5 2.11 -14.65 7.82
N VAL A 6 3.19 -14.89 8.58
CA VAL A 6 3.29 -14.54 10.00
C VAL A 6 4.01 -13.21 10.16
N CYS A 7 3.40 -12.28 10.89
CA CYS A 7 4.02 -10.99 11.23
C CYS A 7 4.28 -10.90 12.73
N ILE A 8 5.54 -10.70 13.10
CA ILE A 8 5.97 -10.44 14.49
C ILE A 8 6.41 -8.99 14.59
N TYR A 9 5.84 -8.25 15.54
CA TYR A 9 6.22 -6.87 15.82
C TYR A 9 6.65 -6.68 17.27
N THR A 10 7.65 -5.83 17.49
CA THR A 10 8.06 -5.41 18.82
C THR A 10 8.40 -3.93 18.84
N ARG A 11 8.34 -3.33 20.04
CA ARG A 11 8.64 -1.92 20.25
C ARG A 11 9.63 -1.76 21.39
N SER A 12 10.69 -1.01 21.14
CA SER A 12 11.62 -0.54 22.18
C SER A 12 12.32 0.74 21.74
N ILE A 13 12.95 1.43 22.69
CA ILE A 13 13.79 2.61 22.44
C ILE A 13 15.20 2.18 22.01
N SER A 14 15.69 1.06 22.53
CA SER A 14 17.01 0.50 22.21
C SER A 14 16.91 -0.57 21.13
N ALA A 15 17.73 -0.45 20.09
CA ALA A 15 17.80 -1.42 19.00
C ALA A 15 18.17 -2.83 19.49
N ARG A 16 19.09 -2.93 20.46
CA ARG A 16 19.50 -4.21 21.07
C ARG A 16 18.37 -4.94 21.79
N ILE A 17 17.43 -4.19 22.39
CA ILE A 17 16.26 -4.79 23.05
C ILE A 17 15.25 -5.27 21.99
N VAL A 18 15.08 -4.53 20.89
CA VAL A 18 14.25 -4.95 19.75
C VAL A 18 14.78 -6.27 19.18
N GLU A 19 16.07 -6.33 18.89
CA GLU A 19 16.75 -7.52 18.38
C GLU A 19 16.54 -8.73 19.28
N ARG A 20 16.84 -8.61 20.58
CA ARG A 20 16.67 -9.71 21.55
C ARG A 20 15.22 -10.22 21.61
N ARG A 21 14.24 -9.31 21.59
CA ARG A 21 12.82 -9.67 21.64
C ARG A 21 12.35 -10.33 20.35
N LEU A 22 12.82 -9.84 19.21
CA LEU A 22 12.53 -10.46 17.91
C LEU A 22 13.15 -11.85 17.85
N GLN A 23 14.44 -11.98 18.18
CA GLN A 23 15.12 -13.28 18.19
C GLN A 23 14.43 -14.27 19.13
N GLY A 24 14.11 -13.87 20.36
CA GLY A 24 13.37 -14.74 21.28
C GLY A 24 11.96 -15.12 20.79
N SER A 25 11.33 -14.31 19.93
CA SER A 25 10.06 -14.65 19.29
C SER A 25 10.26 -15.62 18.11
N LEU A 26 11.34 -15.44 17.33
CA LEU A 26 11.75 -16.35 16.27
C LEU A 26 12.14 -17.72 16.82
N ASP A 27 12.81 -17.79 17.97
CA ASP A 27 13.18 -19.05 18.61
C ASP A 27 11.94 -19.84 19.06
N ARG A 28 10.92 -19.14 19.56
CA ARG A 28 9.62 -19.75 19.90
C ARG A 28 8.88 -20.22 18.65
N LEU A 29 8.91 -19.43 17.58
CA LEU A 29 8.32 -19.81 16.29
C LEU A 29 9.02 -21.08 15.77
N ASN A 30 10.34 -21.15 15.84
CA ASN A 30 11.11 -22.32 15.43
C ASN A 30 10.77 -23.59 16.23
N ASN A 31 10.50 -23.47 17.53
CA ASN A 31 10.04 -24.61 18.33
C ASN A 31 8.61 -25.06 17.96
N TRP A 32 7.74 -24.10 17.64
CA TRP A 32 6.39 -24.39 17.15
C TRP A 32 6.45 -25.07 15.77
N ASP A 33 7.24 -24.53 14.84
CA ASP A 33 7.51 -25.08 13.51
C ASP A 33 7.94 -26.55 13.57
N LYS A 34 8.86 -26.90 14.49
CA LYS A 34 9.29 -28.29 14.72
C LYS A 34 8.16 -29.21 15.18
N THR A 35 7.27 -28.70 16.03
CA THR A 35 6.14 -29.46 16.57
C THR A 35 5.10 -29.75 15.47
N TRP A 36 4.85 -28.74 14.63
CA TRP A 36 3.84 -28.82 13.57
C TRP A 36 4.39 -29.24 12.20
N ARG A 37 5.71 -29.51 12.12
CA ARG A 37 6.44 -29.88 10.90
C ARG A 37 6.27 -28.88 9.74
N ILE A 38 6.16 -27.60 10.08
CA ILE A 38 6.09 -26.49 9.14
C ILE A 38 7.48 -25.85 9.05
N ARG A 39 7.96 -25.52 7.85
CA ARG A 39 9.28 -24.91 7.65
C ARG A 39 9.13 -23.44 7.24
N VAL A 40 9.56 -22.53 8.10
CA VAL A 40 9.71 -21.11 7.74
C VAL A 40 10.96 -20.90 6.88
N HIS A 41 10.80 -20.15 5.78
CA HIS A 41 11.90 -19.82 4.87
C HIS A 41 12.51 -18.46 5.22
N ALA A 42 13.77 -18.45 5.64
CA ALA A 42 14.49 -17.22 5.97
C ALA A 42 14.63 -16.26 4.77
N GLU A 43 14.86 -16.79 3.57
CA GLU A 43 14.98 -15.99 2.33
C GLU A 43 13.68 -15.25 1.95
N LYS A 44 12.52 -15.80 2.32
CA LYS A 44 11.21 -15.16 2.12
C LYS A 44 10.83 -14.23 3.27
N SER A 45 11.56 -14.31 4.38
CA SER A 45 11.34 -13.49 5.56
C SER A 45 12.08 -12.16 5.42
N ALA A 46 11.48 -11.08 5.93
CA ALA A 46 12.10 -9.77 5.91
C ALA A 46 11.83 -9.04 7.23
N ALA A 47 12.85 -8.38 7.75
CA ALA A 47 12.73 -7.54 8.93
C ALA A 47 12.71 -6.05 8.53
N VAL A 48 11.69 -5.30 8.92
CA VAL A 48 11.59 -3.86 8.62
C VAL A 48 11.80 -3.04 9.90
N PRO A 49 12.84 -2.18 9.96
CA PRO A 49 13.05 -1.33 11.12
C PRO A 49 12.29 0.00 10.96
N PHE A 50 11.36 0.27 11.88
CA PHE A 50 10.63 1.54 11.93
C PHE A 50 11.23 2.50 12.95
N SER A 51 11.55 3.72 12.52
CA SER A 51 11.98 4.78 13.43
C SER A 51 11.48 6.15 12.95
N ARG A 52 10.75 6.82 13.83
CA ARG A 52 10.19 8.16 13.57
C ARG A 52 11.26 9.24 13.42
N THR A 53 12.47 9.02 13.94
CA THR A 53 13.51 10.06 13.98
C THR A 53 14.89 9.46 13.73
N GLY A 54 15.59 9.96 12.71
CA GLY A 54 16.98 9.57 12.42
C GLY A 54 17.94 9.81 13.60
N LYS A 55 17.65 10.78 14.47
CA LYS A 55 18.39 11.03 15.73
C LYS A 55 18.36 9.82 16.68
N ARG A 56 17.26 9.05 16.71
CA ARG A 56 17.17 7.84 17.54
C ARG A 56 17.99 6.68 17.00
N LYS A 57 18.05 6.52 15.66
CA LYS A 57 18.99 5.58 15.02
C LYS A 57 20.44 5.89 15.40
N ARG A 58 20.83 7.18 15.33
CA ARG A 58 22.19 7.62 15.70
C ARG A 58 22.52 7.41 17.18
N LYS A 59 21.54 7.57 18.08
CA LYS A 59 21.75 7.46 19.54
C LYS A 59 21.69 6.02 20.07
N HIS A 60 20.88 5.15 19.46
CA HIS A 60 20.60 3.80 19.99
C HIS A 60 21.06 2.66 19.08
N GLY A 61 21.80 2.99 18.01
CA GLY A 61 22.34 2.04 17.05
C GLY A 61 21.30 1.51 16.06
N GLU A 62 21.77 0.74 15.08
CA GLU A 62 20.93 -0.09 14.23
C GLU A 62 20.76 -1.48 14.87
N PRO A 63 19.64 -2.17 14.62
CA PRO A 63 19.46 -3.53 15.12
C PRO A 63 20.56 -4.45 14.58
N GLY A 64 21.00 -5.42 15.40
CA GLY A 64 21.92 -6.46 14.96
C GLY A 64 21.26 -7.47 14.01
N ARG A 65 21.96 -8.59 13.77
CA ARG A 65 21.52 -9.63 12.83
C ARG A 65 20.41 -10.47 13.45
N LEU A 66 19.39 -10.81 12.66
CA LEU A 66 18.35 -11.77 13.05
C LEU A 66 18.58 -13.07 12.29
N THR A 67 18.44 -14.19 12.97
CA THR A 67 18.62 -15.51 12.34
C THR A 67 17.42 -16.42 12.58
N ILE A 68 17.02 -17.17 11.56
CA ILE A 68 16.05 -18.26 11.65
C ILE A 68 16.76 -19.51 11.18
N LEU A 69 16.81 -20.56 12.01
CA LEU A 69 17.43 -21.84 11.64
C LEU A 69 18.92 -21.74 11.21
N GLY A 70 19.61 -20.67 11.61
CA GLY A 70 21.00 -20.39 11.20
C GLY A 70 21.13 -19.49 9.97
N ASP A 71 20.04 -19.26 9.23
CA ASP A 71 20.00 -18.37 8.08
C ASP A 71 19.70 -16.93 8.52
N GLU A 72 20.40 -15.95 7.93
CA GLU A 72 20.23 -14.53 8.25
C GLU A 72 18.99 -13.94 7.56
N ILE A 73 18.14 -13.26 8.33
CA ILE A 73 17.03 -12.49 7.77
C ILE A 73 17.55 -11.11 7.37
N PRO A 74 17.40 -10.70 6.11
CA PRO A 74 17.81 -9.37 5.70
C PRO A 74 16.89 -8.30 6.29
N TRP A 75 17.50 -7.22 6.78
CA TRP A 75 16.78 -5.99 7.09
C TRP A 75 16.41 -5.29 5.79
N CYS A 76 15.13 -5.32 5.43
CA CYS A 76 14.61 -4.83 4.15
C CYS A 76 13.42 -3.90 4.39
N SER A 77 13.21 -2.93 3.50
CA SER A 77 12.06 -2.02 3.52
C SER A 77 10.88 -2.52 2.70
N ARG A 78 10.85 -3.80 2.32
CA ARG A 78 9.84 -4.37 1.42
C ARG A 78 9.24 -5.64 2.03
N ILE A 79 7.92 -5.65 2.18
CA ILE A 79 7.12 -6.83 2.58
C ILE A 79 6.01 -6.99 1.54
N LEU A 80 5.85 -8.18 0.95
CA LEU A 80 4.75 -8.49 0.01
C LEU A 80 4.57 -7.43 -1.10
N GLU A 81 5.66 -7.01 -1.74
CA GLU A 81 5.70 -5.91 -2.74
C GLU A 81 5.32 -4.50 -2.23
N ILE A 82 5.07 -4.33 -0.94
CA ILE A 82 4.79 -3.04 -0.30
C ILE A 82 6.09 -2.46 0.24
N PHE A 83 6.41 -1.22 -0.16
CA PHE A 83 7.58 -0.52 0.34
C PHE A 83 7.22 0.28 1.59
N LEU A 84 7.73 -0.18 2.73
CA LEU A 84 7.57 0.44 4.03
C LEU A 84 8.84 1.23 4.34
N ASP A 85 8.80 2.54 4.10
CA ASP A 85 9.88 3.43 4.51
C ASP A 85 10.01 3.43 6.04
N SER A 86 11.23 3.58 6.55
CA SER A 86 11.58 3.74 7.96
C SER A 86 10.72 4.77 8.70
N ARG A 87 10.30 5.82 7.99
CA ARG A 87 9.45 6.92 8.49
C ARG A 87 7.96 6.73 8.18
N LEU A 88 7.57 5.63 7.54
CA LEU A 88 6.21 5.34 7.09
C LEU A 88 5.60 6.49 6.25
N THR A 89 6.41 7.12 5.40
CA THR A 89 5.95 8.19 4.49
C THR A 89 5.22 7.64 3.27
N PHE A 90 5.48 6.37 2.92
CA PHE A 90 4.96 5.65 1.75
C PHE A 90 5.28 6.27 0.38
N GLY A 91 6.10 7.34 0.32
CA GLY A 91 6.51 7.99 -0.93
C GLY A 91 7.10 7.03 -1.97
N PRO A 92 8.08 6.18 -1.61
CA PRO A 92 8.64 5.18 -2.53
C PRO A 92 7.60 4.19 -3.06
N HIS A 93 6.67 3.76 -2.21
CA HIS A 93 5.60 2.84 -2.61
C HIS A 93 4.62 3.50 -3.58
N VAL A 94 4.17 4.73 -3.29
CA VAL A 94 3.29 5.48 -4.19
C VAL A 94 3.97 5.67 -5.55
N GLN A 95 5.26 5.96 -5.59
CA GLN A 95 6.01 6.07 -6.85
C GLN A 95 6.08 4.74 -7.59
N PHE A 96 6.36 3.64 -6.88
CA PHE A 96 6.38 2.29 -7.45
C PHE A 96 5.04 1.92 -8.10
N VAL A 97 3.94 2.11 -7.36
CA VAL A 97 2.58 1.83 -7.83
C VAL A 97 2.20 2.73 -9.01
N THR A 98 2.54 4.02 -8.96
CA THR A 98 2.32 4.95 -10.09
C THR A 98 3.09 4.50 -11.33
N ASN A 99 4.33 4.03 -11.17
CA ASN A 99 5.15 3.55 -12.29
C ASN A 99 4.64 2.22 -12.85
N ARG A 100 4.10 1.33 -12.02
CA ARG A 100 3.41 0.11 -12.47
C ARG A 100 2.16 0.47 -13.29
N ALA A 101 1.35 1.42 -12.81
CA ALA A 101 0.18 1.92 -13.53
C ALA A 101 0.56 2.62 -14.86
N ARG A 102 1.67 3.38 -14.90
CA ARG A 102 2.19 3.98 -16.15
C ARG A 102 2.61 2.93 -17.17
N ARG A 103 3.28 1.86 -16.75
CA ARG A 103 3.65 0.75 -17.64
C ARG A 103 2.42 0.07 -18.22
N MET A 104 1.41 -0.18 -17.37
CA MET A 104 0.13 -0.72 -17.82
C MET A 104 -0.58 0.21 -18.82
N LEU A 105 -0.58 1.52 -18.55
CA LEU A 105 -1.10 2.51 -19.47
C LEU A 105 -0.35 2.52 -20.81
N GLY A 106 0.97 2.34 -20.78
CA GLY A 106 1.81 2.22 -21.97
C GLY A 106 1.45 0.99 -22.81
N ALA A 107 1.26 -0.17 -22.18
CA ALA A 107 0.83 -1.39 -22.85
C ALA A 107 -0.57 -1.25 -23.48
N LEU A 108 -1.48 -0.55 -22.80
CA LEU A 108 -2.85 -0.30 -23.26
C LEU A 108 -2.98 1.00 -24.07
N PHE A 109 -1.87 1.66 -24.41
CA PHE A 109 -1.88 2.99 -25.01
C PHE A 109 -2.57 3.00 -26.36
N ALA A 110 -2.38 1.96 -27.18
CA ALA A 110 -3.04 1.82 -28.48
C ALA A 110 -4.57 1.90 -28.38
N MET A 111 -5.15 1.36 -27.30
CA MET A 111 -6.60 1.35 -27.08
C MET A 111 -7.10 2.60 -26.35
N LEU A 112 -6.33 3.12 -25.40
CA LEU A 112 -6.73 4.24 -24.53
C LEU A 112 -6.36 5.62 -25.08
N ASN A 113 -5.60 5.70 -26.16
CA ASN A 113 -5.21 7.00 -26.73
C ASN A 113 -6.42 7.78 -27.27
N ARG A 114 -6.20 9.07 -27.56
CA ARG A 114 -7.22 9.97 -28.11
C ARG A 114 -7.62 9.65 -29.55
N LYS A 115 -6.73 9.00 -30.30
CA LYS A 115 -6.91 8.68 -31.72
C LYS A 115 -7.63 7.35 -31.93
N SER A 116 -7.86 6.57 -30.88
CA SER A 116 -8.51 5.27 -31.00
C SER A 116 -10.01 5.47 -31.09
N ASN A 117 -10.61 4.74 -32.03
CA ASN A 117 -12.06 4.76 -32.30
C ASN A 117 -12.88 4.01 -31.24
N LEU A 118 -12.25 3.62 -30.11
CA LEU A 118 -12.94 2.94 -29.03
C LEU A 118 -13.86 3.94 -28.31
N ASP A 119 -15.07 3.47 -27.97
CA ASP A 119 -16.03 4.28 -27.23
C ASP A 119 -15.43 4.77 -25.89
N PRO A 120 -15.63 6.06 -25.51
CA PRO A 120 -15.13 6.59 -24.24
C PRO A 120 -15.56 5.78 -23.02
N THR A 121 -16.78 5.21 -23.02
CA THR A 121 -17.28 4.35 -21.93
C THR A 121 -16.45 3.09 -21.81
N CYS A 122 -16.11 2.46 -22.93
CA CYS A 122 -15.22 1.30 -22.96
C CYS A 122 -13.81 1.63 -22.45
N LYS A 123 -13.26 2.80 -22.81
CA LYS A 123 -11.96 3.27 -22.29
C LYS A 123 -11.99 3.44 -20.77
N ILE A 124 -13.07 4.01 -20.22
CA ILE A 124 -13.26 4.18 -18.78
C ILE A 124 -13.39 2.82 -18.08
N ARG A 125 -14.11 1.86 -18.68
CA ARG A 125 -14.21 0.50 -18.15
C ARG A 125 -12.85 -0.18 -18.08
N ILE A 126 -12.04 -0.10 -19.13
CA ILE A 126 -10.66 -0.64 -19.13
C ILE A 126 -9.82 0.00 -18.02
N TYR A 127 -9.89 1.33 -17.88
CA TYR A 127 -9.19 2.03 -16.79
C TYR A 127 -9.64 1.51 -15.42
N THR A 128 -10.95 1.38 -15.19
CA THR A 128 -11.53 0.95 -13.92
C THR A 128 -11.23 -0.52 -13.60
N ALA A 129 -11.17 -1.38 -14.61
CA ALA A 129 -10.94 -2.81 -14.44
C ALA A 129 -9.46 -3.17 -14.25
N VAL A 130 -8.54 -2.43 -14.87
CA VAL A 130 -7.12 -2.84 -14.93
C VAL A 130 -6.19 -1.83 -14.24
N ILE A 131 -6.28 -0.56 -14.62
CA ILE A 131 -5.33 0.46 -14.19
C ILE A 131 -5.63 0.92 -12.77
N ARG A 132 -6.91 1.18 -12.45
CA ARG A 132 -7.35 1.65 -11.14
C ARG A 132 -7.02 0.64 -10.04
N PRO A 133 -7.29 -0.67 -10.15
CA PRO A 133 -6.91 -1.64 -9.12
C PRO A 133 -5.40 -1.78 -8.94
N THR A 134 -4.64 -1.72 -10.05
CA THR A 134 -3.16 -1.72 -9.99
C THR A 134 -2.65 -0.51 -9.19
N MET A 135 -3.27 0.65 -9.38
CA MET A 135 -2.92 1.89 -8.68
C MET A 135 -3.40 1.91 -7.22
N LEU A 136 -4.53 1.26 -6.92
CA LEU A 136 -5.14 1.21 -5.59
C LEU A 136 -4.67 0.02 -4.75
N TYR A 137 -3.71 -0.75 -5.26
CA TYR A 137 -3.07 -1.83 -4.52
C TYR A 137 -2.46 -1.31 -3.21
N ALA A 138 -2.73 -2.02 -2.12
CA ALA A 138 -2.33 -1.65 -0.77
C ALA A 138 -2.77 -0.22 -0.33
N SER A 139 -3.85 0.31 -0.92
CA SER A 139 -4.44 1.62 -0.56
C SER A 139 -4.63 1.82 0.93
N ALA A 140 -5.10 0.79 1.66
CA ALA A 140 -5.23 0.85 3.11
C ALA A 140 -3.92 1.20 3.85
N VAL A 141 -2.76 0.84 3.28
CA VAL A 141 -1.45 1.11 3.88
C VAL A 141 -1.04 2.56 3.65
N TRP A 142 -1.20 3.07 2.43
CA TRP A 142 -0.77 4.43 2.08
C TRP A 142 -1.91 5.47 2.09
N ALA A 143 -3.12 5.11 2.51
CA ALA A 143 -4.24 6.04 2.68
C ALA A 143 -3.90 7.17 3.67
N THR A 144 -3.02 6.89 4.63
CA THR A 144 -2.51 7.86 5.62
C THR A 144 -1.27 8.62 5.15
N ALA A 145 -0.81 8.41 3.91
CA ALA A 145 0.35 9.09 3.36
C ALA A 145 0.10 10.60 3.22
N ALA A 146 1.19 11.36 3.11
CA ALA A 146 1.12 12.81 2.91
C ALA A 146 0.29 13.18 1.67
N GLU A 147 -0.48 14.26 1.76
CA GLU A 147 -1.37 14.77 0.70
C GLU A 147 -0.60 15.00 -0.63
N CYS A 148 0.69 15.35 -0.57
CA CYS A 148 1.51 15.50 -1.76
C CYS A 148 1.69 14.19 -2.55
N HIS A 149 1.71 13.03 -1.89
CA HIS A 149 1.78 11.72 -2.52
C HIS A 149 0.43 11.30 -3.10
N LEU A 150 -0.67 11.52 -2.37
CA LEU A 150 -2.03 11.28 -2.86
C LEU A 150 -2.35 12.15 -4.09
N LYS A 151 -1.92 13.42 -4.08
CA LYS A 151 -2.08 14.33 -5.22
C LYS A 151 -1.37 13.83 -6.47
N ARG A 152 -0.23 13.13 -6.37
CA ARG A 152 0.46 12.53 -7.52
C ARG A 152 -0.39 11.43 -8.19
N LEU A 153 -1.04 10.58 -7.40
CA LEU A 153 -1.96 9.56 -7.90
C LEU A 153 -3.18 10.20 -8.55
N GLN A 154 -3.75 11.23 -7.91
CA GLN A 154 -4.89 11.97 -8.46
C GLN A 154 -4.56 12.65 -9.80
N VAL A 155 -3.37 13.24 -9.94
CA VAL A 155 -2.91 13.83 -11.20
C VAL A 155 -2.77 12.77 -12.29
N PHE A 156 -2.28 11.58 -11.95
CA PHE A 156 -2.21 10.46 -12.89
C PHE A 156 -3.60 10.00 -13.34
N GLN A 157 -4.54 9.80 -12.41
CA GLN A 157 -5.94 9.47 -12.73
C GLN A 157 -6.56 10.54 -13.65
N ASN A 158 -6.44 11.82 -13.32
CA ASN A 158 -7.00 12.91 -14.14
C ASN A 158 -6.41 12.90 -15.56
N ARG A 159 -5.13 12.60 -15.72
CA ARG A 159 -4.48 12.50 -17.03
C ARG A 159 -5.07 11.35 -17.86
N VAL A 160 -5.29 10.18 -17.26
CA VAL A 160 -5.86 9.03 -17.97
C VAL A 160 -7.31 9.29 -18.35
N LEU A 161 -8.13 9.84 -17.46
CA LEU A 161 -9.53 10.19 -17.75
C LEU A 161 -9.63 11.22 -18.88
N ARG A 162 -8.83 12.29 -18.85
CA ARG A 162 -8.75 13.27 -19.94
C ARG A 162 -8.38 12.65 -21.29
N MET A 163 -7.55 11.61 -21.27
CA MET A 163 -7.17 10.89 -22.48
C MET A 163 -8.31 10.01 -22.99
N ALA A 164 -9.00 9.31 -22.08
CA ALA A 164 -10.10 8.42 -22.40
C ALA A 164 -11.28 9.14 -23.08
N ILE A 165 -11.69 10.30 -22.55
CA ILE A 165 -12.83 11.06 -23.09
C ILE A 165 -12.43 12.12 -24.11
N ASN A 166 -11.14 12.20 -24.48
CA ASN A 166 -10.58 13.24 -25.34
C ASN A 166 -10.96 14.67 -24.89
N ALA A 167 -10.81 14.96 -23.59
CA ALA A 167 -11.23 16.23 -23.01
C ALA A 167 -10.40 17.42 -23.52
N PRO A 168 -11.03 18.58 -23.79
CA PRO A 168 -10.32 19.81 -24.12
C PRO A 168 -9.51 20.33 -22.93
N TRP A 169 -8.55 21.21 -23.20
CA TRP A 169 -7.66 21.74 -22.16
C TRP A 169 -8.41 22.51 -21.06
N TYR A 170 -9.43 23.27 -21.46
CA TYR A 170 -10.25 24.10 -20.58
C TYR A 170 -11.30 23.33 -19.77
N ALA A 171 -11.53 22.03 -20.06
CA ALA A 171 -12.49 21.24 -19.28
C ALA A 171 -11.99 21.06 -17.84
N TRP A 172 -12.87 21.26 -16.87
CA TRP A 172 -12.50 21.17 -15.46
C TRP A 172 -12.40 19.70 -15.02
N ASN A 173 -11.41 19.38 -14.18
CA ASN A 173 -11.24 18.00 -13.69
C ASN A 173 -12.45 17.52 -12.87
N THR A 174 -13.19 18.44 -12.23
CA THR A 174 -14.43 18.16 -11.50
C THR A 174 -15.53 17.69 -12.43
N THR A 175 -15.73 18.38 -13.56
CA THR A 175 -16.71 18.01 -14.60
C THR A 175 -16.38 16.64 -15.18
N ILE A 176 -15.12 16.43 -15.58
CA ILE A 176 -14.66 15.16 -16.15
C ILE A 176 -14.92 13.99 -15.19
N ARG A 177 -14.70 14.16 -13.89
CA ARG A 177 -14.98 13.12 -12.89
C ARG A 177 -16.47 12.84 -12.74
N ARG A 178 -17.29 13.89 -12.75
CA ARG A 178 -18.76 13.76 -12.69
C ARG A 178 -19.29 12.98 -13.89
N ASP A 179 -18.84 13.33 -15.09
CA ASP A 179 -19.28 12.70 -16.34
C ASP A 179 -18.83 11.23 -16.44
N THR A 180 -17.66 10.92 -15.86
CA THR A 180 -17.12 9.55 -15.83
C THR A 180 -17.54 8.75 -14.59
N ASN A 181 -18.36 9.34 -13.71
CA ASN A 181 -18.77 8.79 -12.41
C ASN A 181 -17.59 8.22 -11.59
N MET A 182 -16.48 8.95 -11.56
CA MET A 182 -15.22 8.46 -11.00
C MET A 182 -14.82 9.21 -9.72
N GLU A 183 -14.74 8.46 -8.62
CA GLU A 183 -14.30 8.96 -7.31
C GLU A 183 -12.83 9.38 -7.31
N THR A 184 -12.51 10.35 -6.46
CA THR A 184 -11.13 10.74 -6.15
C THR A 184 -10.41 9.67 -5.32
N ILE A 185 -9.07 9.70 -5.35
CA ILE A 185 -8.24 8.81 -4.53
C ILE A 185 -8.51 9.01 -3.04
N LYS A 186 -8.86 10.24 -2.64
CA LYS A 186 -9.14 10.58 -1.26
C LYS A 186 -10.48 10.00 -0.81
N GLU A 187 -11.53 10.21 -1.59
CA GLU A 187 -12.87 9.63 -1.33
C GLU A 187 -12.81 8.11 -1.28
N PHE A 188 -12.06 7.46 -2.18
CA PHE A 188 -11.89 6.00 -2.16
C PHE A 188 -11.22 5.48 -0.88
N ASN A 189 -10.33 6.28 -0.29
CA ASN A 189 -9.60 5.92 0.92
C ASN A 189 -10.35 6.29 2.21
N GLU A 190 -11.40 7.11 2.12
CA GLU A 190 -12.22 7.44 3.27
C GLU A 190 -13.10 6.24 3.63
N PRO A 191 -13.19 5.87 4.93
CA PRO A 191 -14.09 4.81 5.35
C PRO A 191 -15.53 5.22 5.02
N PRO A 192 -16.40 4.28 4.61
CA PRO A 192 -17.79 4.60 4.33
C PRO A 192 -18.42 5.27 5.56
N PRO A 193 -19.30 6.27 5.36
CA PRO A 193 -19.97 6.95 6.47
C PRO A 193 -20.63 5.89 7.35
N ARG A 194 -20.29 5.90 8.65
CA ARG A 194 -20.91 4.98 9.61
C ARG A 194 -22.43 5.16 9.51
N PRO A 195 -23.22 4.07 9.33
CA PRO A 195 -24.66 4.19 9.35
C PRO A 195 -25.06 4.86 10.67
N LEU A 196 -25.89 5.89 10.58
CA LEU A 196 -26.46 6.56 11.76
C LEU A 196 -27.06 5.46 12.63
N ARG A 197 -26.50 5.27 13.82
CA ARG A 197 -26.98 4.29 14.78
C ARG A 197 -28.38 4.73 15.15
N GLU A 198 -29.41 4.15 14.52
CA GLU A 198 -30.79 4.35 14.93
C GLU A 198 -30.86 3.98 16.40
N SER A 199 -31.02 5.00 17.24
CA SER A 199 -31.25 4.87 18.67
C SER A 199 -32.56 4.10 18.83
N LYS A 200 -32.48 2.77 18.90
CA LYS A 200 -33.58 1.94 19.38
C LYS A 200 -33.77 2.29 20.86
N THR A 201 -34.59 3.31 21.10
CA THR A 201 -35.20 3.58 22.40
C THR A 201 -36.16 2.42 22.67
N THR A 202 -35.62 1.34 23.23
CA THR A 202 -36.42 0.26 23.79
C THR A 202 -37.12 0.83 25.02
N LEU A 203 -38.35 1.29 24.84
CA LEU A 203 -39.30 1.49 25.93
C LEU A 203 -39.60 0.10 26.51
N ILE A 204 -38.96 -0.22 27.63
CA ILE A 204 -39.37 -1.33 28.49
C ILE A 204 -40.67 -0.86 29.16
N ARG A 205 -41.76 -1.56 28.85
CA ARG A 205 -43.02 -1.52 29.58
C ARG A 205 -43.06 -2.68 30.57
#